data_AF-A0A2D5VF96-F1
#
_entry.id   AF-A0A2D5VF96-F1
#
_cell.length_a   1.000
_cell.length_b   1.000
_cell.length_c   1.000
_cell.angle_alpha   90.00
_cell.angle_beta   90.00
_cell.angle_gamma   90.00
#
_symmetry.space_group_name_H-M   'P 1'
#
loop_
_entity.id
_entity.type
_entity.pdbx_description
1 polymer ?
#
loop_
_entity_poly.entity_id
_entity_poly.type
_entity_poly.pdbx_seq_one_letter_code
_entity_poly.pdbx_strand_id
1 'polypeptide(L)'
;MLKALDRRNVATAEKLYHQLSRPKEPIFYINNWKGYNQVWLPKRQVIGTKHMICLDQNNSNTRHHLGRIASRSKIVSRSKEVLSLSVAR
;
A
#
# COMPACT_ATOMS: atom_id res chain seq x y z
N MET A 1 4.91 20.98 16.14
CA MET A 1 5.89 19.89 15.93
C MET A 1 5.21 18.55 16.17
N LEU A 2 4.76 17.84 15.13
CA LEU A 2 4.20 16.49 15.25
C LEU A 2 5.33 15.47 15.02
N LYS A 3 5.84 14.89 16.11
CA LYS A 3 6.66 13.66 16.06
C LYS A 3 5.73 12.48 15.80
N ALA A 4 5.54 12.11 14.54
CA ALA A 4 4.88 10.86 14.18
C ALA A 4 5.65 10.22 13.02
N LEU A 5 5.83 8.89 13.09
CA LEU A 5 6.43 7.99 12.09
C LEU A 5 7.95 7.73 12.18
N ASP A 6 8.45 7.24 13.32
CA ASP A 6 9.72 6.50 13.29
C ASP A 6 9.79 5.32 14.26
N ARG A 7 8.98 4.28 14.02
CA ARG A 7 9.21 2.93 14.60
C ARG A 7 8.89 1.80 13.63
N ARG A 8 9.26 1.98 12.36
CA ARG A 8 9.35 0.84 11.43
C ARG A 8 10.61 0.06 11.78
N ASN A 9 10.48 -0.88 12.72
CA ASN A 9 11.54 -1.82 13.12
C ASN A 9 11.03 -3.27 13.06
N VAL A 10 11.91 -4.23 13.28
CA VAL A 10 11.62 -5.68 13.18
C VAL A 10 10.48 -6.09 14.12
N ALA A 11 10.48 -5.60 15.36
CA ALA A 11 9.43 -5.88 16.34
C ALA A 11 8.03 -5.44 15.86
N THR A 12 7.94 -4.33 15.13
CA THR A 12 6.68 -3.91 14.50
C THR A 12 6.22 -4.91 13.43
N ALA A 13 7.14 -5.49 12.64
CA ALA A 13 6.82 -6.50 11.64
C ALA A 13 6.36 -7.83 12.27
N GLU A 14 6.97 -8.24 13.39
CA GLU A 14 6.58 -9.43 14.17
C GLU A 14 5.18 -9.30 14.75
N LYS A 15 4.92 -8.17 15.44
CA LYS A 15 3.59 -7.91 16.00
C LYS A 15 2.51 -7.95 14.93
N LEU A 16 2.78 -7.36 13.77
CA LEU A 16 1.85 -7.34 12.64
C LEU A 16 1.65 -8.76 12.07
N TYR A 17 2.72 -9.55 11.94
CA TYR A 17 2.62 -10.94 11.48
C TYR A 17 1.70 -11.77 12.37
N HIS A 18 1.87 -11.69 13.69
CA HIS A 18 1.03 -12.43 14.65
C HIS A 18 -0.44 -12.02 14.60
N GLN A 19 -0.72 -10.73 14.41
CA GLN A 19 -2.10 -10.24 14.30
C GLN A 19 -2.78 -10.72 13.02
N LEU A 20 -2.04 -10.75 11.91
CA LEU A 20 -2.60 -11.08 10.59
C LEU A 20 -2.53 -12.57 10.24
N SER A 21 -1.73 -13.38 10.92
CA SER A 21 -1.56 -14.82 10.65
C SER A 21 -2.67 -15.70 11.24
N ARG A 22 -3.78 -15.11 11.68
CA ARG A 22 -4.94 -15.82 12.22
C ARG A 22 -5.70 -16.68 11.18
N PRO A 23 -5.83 -16.28 9.89
CA PRO A 23 -6.43 -17.13 8.87
C PRO A 23 -5.53 -18.32 8.51
N LYS A 24 -6.11 -19.40 7.96
CA LYS A 24 -5.33 -20.47 7.32
C LYS A 24 -4.65 -19.90 6.07
N GLU A 25 -3.32 -19.73 6.16
CA GLU A 25 -2.42 -19.42 5.04
C GLU A 25 -2.67 -18.10 4.29
N PRO A 26 -2.58 -16.94 4.95
CA PRO A 26 -2.69 -15.66 4.26
C PRO A 26 -1.53 -15.42 3.29
N ILE A 27 -1.87 -14.89 2.10
CA ILE A 27 -0.91 -14.26 1.18
C ILE A 27 -0.85 -12.77 1.52
N PHE A 28 0.36 -12.26 1.66
CA PHE A 28 0.63 -10.88 2.04
C PHE A 28 1.17 -10.07 0.86
N TYR A 29 0.41 -9.05 0.47
CA TYR A 29 0.89 -8.05 -0.48
C TYR A 29 1.60 -6.94 0.28
N ILE A 30 2.91 -6.84 0.09
CA ILE A 30 3.76 -5.95 0.88
C ILE A 30 4.65 -5.06 -0.01
N ASN A 31 5.05 -3.92 0.54
CA ASN A 31 6.21 -3.24 -0.01
C ASN A 31 7.49 -4.02 0.37
N ASN A 32 8.55 -3.88 -0.42
CA ASN A 32 9.83 -4.57 -0.20
C ASN A 32 10.62 -3.99 1.01
N TRP A 33 9.94 -3.77 2.13
CA TRP A 33 10.57 -3.24 3.34
C TRP A 33 11.33 -4.35 4.08
N LYS A 34 12.57 -4.05 4.45
CA LYS A 34 13.52 -4.99 5.08
C LYS A 34 12.96 -5.71 6.31
N GLY A 35 12.10 -5.05 7.11
CA GLY A 35 11.49 -5.67 8.29
C GLY A 35 10.58 -6.85 7.97
N TYR A 36 9.83 -6.79 6.86
CA TYR A 36 9.00 -7.91 6.43
C TYR A 36 9.85 -9.07 5.91
N ASN A 37 10.88 -8.78 5.13
CA ASN A 37 11.77 -9.82 4.59
C ASN A 37 12.51 -10.61 5.67
N GLN A 38 12.69 -10.03 6.87
CA GLN A 38 13.34 -10.69 8.01
C GLN A 38 12.40 -11.60 8.80
N VAL A 39 11.10 -11.31 8.82
CA VAL A 39 10.15 -11.93 9.76
C VAL A 39 9.11 -12.79 9.04
N TRP A 40 8.66 -12.37 7.86
CA TRP A 40 7.54 -13.00 7.16
C TRP A 40 8.06 -14.12 6.26
N LEU A 41 7.28 -15.17 6.04
CA LEU A 41 7.67 -16.27 5.15
C LEU A 41 7.71 -15.81 3.68
N PRO A 42 8.81 -15.99 2.92
CA PRO A 42 8.89 -15.54 1.53
C PRO A 42 7.80 -16.11 0.62
N LYS A 43 7.43 -17.38 0.82
CA LYS A 43 6.33 -18.05 0.09
C LYS A 43 4.94 -17.43 0.32
N ARG A 44 4.80 -16.59 1.35
CA ARG A 44 3.56 -15.87 1.68
C ARG A 44 3.64 -14.40 1.30
N GLN A 45 4.71 -13.94 0.66
CA GLN A 45 4.90 -12.54 0.29
C GLN A 45 4.76 -12.37 -1.21
N VAL A 46 3.96 -11.38 -1.61
CA VAL A 46 3.91 -10.87 -2.97
C VAL A 46 4.45 -9.45 -2.95
N ILE A 47 5.62 -9.27 -3.55
CA ILE A 47 6.30 -7.99 -3.66
C ILE A 47 6.04 -7.41 -5.04
N GLY A 48 5.52 -6.18 -5.09
CA GLY A 48 5.40 -5.41 -6.33
C GLY A 48 4.00 -4.86 -6.60
N THR A 49 3.94 -3.97 -7.60
CA THR A 49 2.76 -3.19 -7.95
C THR A 49 1.72 -3.93 -8.79
N LYS A 50 2.08 -5.07 -9.39
CA LYS A 50 1.24 -5.76 -10.39
C LYS A 50 -0.17 -6.10 -9.89
N HIS A 51 -0.31 -6.44 -8.61
CA HIS A 51 -1.60 -6.72 -7.97
C HIS A 51 -2.15 -5.54 -7.16
N MET A 52 -1.38 -4.46 -7.03
CA MET A 52 -1.77 -3.26 -6.28
C MET A 52 -2.37 -2.16 -7.18
N ILE A 53 -2.41 -2.36 -8.50
CA ILE A 53 -2.96 -1.40 -9.47
C ILE A 53 -4.36 -0.93 -9.06
N CYS A 54 -5.27 -1.85 -8.74
CA CYS A 54 -6.65 -1.48 -8.34
C CYS A 54 -6.68 -0.66 -7.05
N LEU A 55 -5.83 -0.98 -6.08
CA LEU A 55 -5.74 -0.26 -4.80
C LEU A 55 -5.18 1.16 -5.02
N ASP A 56 -4.15 1.29 -5.84
CA ASP A 56 -3.57 2.58 -6.18
C ASP A 56 -4.52 3.46 -6.99
N GLN A 57 -5.28 2.87 -7.92
CA GLN A 57 -6.34 3.57 -8.67
C GLN A 57 -7.44 4.07 -7.74
N ASN A 58 -7.93 3.22 -6.82
CA ASN A 58 -8.91 3.63 -5.81
C ASN A 58 -8.36 4.75 -4.93
N ASN A 59 -7.13 4.63 -4.43
CA ASN A 59 -6.49 5.67 -3.63
C ASN A 59 -6.33 6.98 -4.40
N SER A 60 -6.06 6.92 -5.71
CA SER A 60 -6.01 8.10 -6.58
C SER A 60 -7.39 8.73 -6.77
N ASN A 61 -8.44 7.92 -6.97
CA ASN A 61 -9.82 8.38 -7.09
C ASN A 61 -10.32 9.02 -5.79
N THR A 62 -10.06 8.42 -4.63
CA THR A 62 -10.39 9.01 -3.32
C THR A 62 -9.67 10.33 -3.11
N ARG A 63 -8.35 10.40 -3.38
CA ARG A 63 -7.58 11.65 -3.30
C ARG A 63 -8.11 12.71 -4.25
N HIS A 64 -8.51 12.33 -5.46
CA HIS A 64 -9.12 13.25 -6.41
C HIS A 64 -10.47 13.75 -5.91
N HIS A 65 -11.36 12.86 -5.46
CA HIS A 65 -12.67 13.22 -4.92
C HIS A 65 -12.54 14.20 -3.75
N LEU A 66 -11.65 13.92 -2.79
CA LEU A 66 -11.40 14.79 -1.64
C LEU A 66 -10.69 16.10 -2.04
N GLY A 67 -9.77 16.03 -3.02
CA GLY A 67 -8.98 17.15 -3.49
C GLY A 67 -9.70 18.11 -4.44
N ARG A 68 -10.92 17.79 -4.91
CA ARG A 68 -11.73 18.65 -5.80
C ARG A 68 -12.04 20.03 -5.20
N ILE A 69 -11.97 20.17 -3.88
CA ILE A 69 -12.13 21.45 -3.19
C ILE A 69 -10.92 22.39 -3.44
N ALA A 70 -9.72 21.83 -3.59
CA ALA A 70 -8.47 22.60 -3.67
C ALA A 70 -7.78 22.56 -5.04
N SER A 71 -8.11 21.61 -5.93
CA SER A 71 -7.50 21.52 -7.26
C SER A 71 -8.40 20.83 -8.29
N ARG A 72 -8.26 21.22 -9.56
CA ARG A 72 -8.97 20.63 -10.71
C ARG A 72 -8.27 19.40 -11.30
N SER A 73 -7.07 19.06 -10.84
CA SER A 73 -6.22 18.03 -11.43
C SER A 73 -6.26 16.72 -10.64
N LYS A 74 -6.30 15.57 -11.32
CA LYS A 74 -6.19 14.24 -10.70
C LYS A 74 -4.73 13.95 -10.35
N ILE A 75 -4.46 13.68 -9.07
CA ILE A 75 -3.13 13.24 -8.62
C ILE A 75 -3.02 11.73 -8.82
N VAL A 76 -2.17 11.32 -9.76
CA VAL A 76 -1.91 9.92 -10.11
C VAL A 76 -0.46 9.53 -9.77
N SER A 77 -0.18 8.23 -9.69
CA SER A 77 1.18 7.74 -9.56
C SER A 77 1.95 7.86 -10.90
N ARG A 78 3.29 7.87 -10.87
CA ARG A 78 4.12 7.96 -12.08
C ARG A 78 4.18 6.65 -12.90
N SER A 79 3.58 5.56 -12.42
CA SER A 79 3.64 4.27 -13.10
C SER A 79 2.64 4.21 -14.25
N LYS A 80 3.11 3.88 -15.46
CA LYS A 80 2.27 3.71 -16.66
C LYS A 80 1.19 2.63 -16.49
N GLU A 81 1.48 1.59 -15.73
CA GLU A 81 0.54 0.48 -15.47
C GLU A 81 -0.61 0.88 -14.53
N VAL A 82 -0.42 1.95 -13.76
CA VAL A 82 -1.36 2.43 -12.73
C VAL A 82 -2.18 3.64 -13.24
N LEU A 83 -1.81 4.19 -14.39
CA LEU A 83 -2.48 5.33 -15.04
C LEU A 83 -3.90 4.94 -15.51
N SER A 84 -4.87 5.06 -14.60
CA SER A 84 -6.29 5.13 -14.96
C SER A 84 -6.68 6.60 -15.13
N LEU A 85 -6.58 7.06 -16.38
CA LEU A 85 -6.95 8.42 -16.79
C LEU A 85 -8.46 8.61 -16.95
N SER A 86 -9.28 7.59 -16.71
CA SER A 86 -10.73 7.78 -16.69
C SER A 86 -11.11 8.63 -15.47
N VAL A 87 -11.61 9.82 -15.76
CA VAL A 87 -12.40 10.60 -14.82
C VAL A 87 -13.83 10.12 -15.04
N ALA A 88 -14.47 9.56 -14.01
CA ALA A 88 -15.89 9.26 -14.09
C ALA A 88 -16.62 10.57 -14.43
N ARG A 89 -17.40 10.58 -15.52
CA ARG A 89 -18.24 11.71 -15.91
C ARG A 89 -19.28 11.99 -14.84
#